data_AF-A0A0C3B1N8-F1
#
_entry.id   AF-A0A0C3B1N8-F1
#
_cell.length_a   1.000
_cell.length_b   1.000
_cell.length_c   1.000
_cell.angle_alpha   90.00
_cell.angle_beta   90.00
_cell.angle_gamma   90.00
#
_symmetry.space_group_name_H-M   'P 1'
#
loop_
_entity.id
_entity.type
_entity.pdbx_description
1 polymer ?
#
loop_
_entity_poly.entity_id
_entity_poly.type
_entity_poly.pdbx_seq_one_letter_code
_entity_poly.pdbx_strand_id
1 'polypeptide(L)'
;MIRRLLQSKVRRQRTHQLVSSEWEIQDERHRLQQQIKKWRRDQREIMSKIGDRVAALPSCEVEDERLFLPSDFDVHDHHRYGLEQLVREEMKLREGQAHDALRDLRAAIKYGRTLNQHRKAHVRKQGPATRAKEIIFDARLKQSTQAEKYRAAHAAMVRLGRTDNTFPELKDGDMYTKDTMAPHALGDGSKTEGWIWNVGPLGKMTETEYEDWTKEIDRVQWFRAQADMWRWQEELEILEEEFRRTARAFDRMAFVWKELAGKHTRRGYVAYAHEKSAMYRDMAKECKDKFEAAGGTWPETGTSLTDHIRRARKNLS
;
A
#
# COMPACT_ATOMS: atom_id res chain seq x y z
N MET A 1 20.63 12.08 -10.33
CA MET A 1 19.78 12.72 -9.30
C MET A 1 19.91 14.24 -9.33
N ILE A 2 21.13 14.78 -9.29
CA ILE A 2 21.45 16.23 -9.32
C ILE A 2 20.75 16.97 -10.47
N ARG A 3 20.80 16.41 -11.68
CA ARG A 3 20.16 16.97 -12.88
C ARG A 3 18.67 17.30 -12.73
N ARG A 4 17.84 16.42 -12.16
CA ARG A 4 16.39 16.66 -12.03
C ARG A 4 16.05 17.66 -10.93
N LEU A 5 16.83 17.64 -9.84
CA LEU A 5 16.70 18.64 -8.78
C LEU A 5 17.02 20.03 -9.34
N LEU A 6 18.07 20.15 -10.14
CA LEU A 6 18.43 21.37 -10.83
C LEU A 6 17.34 21.83 -11.81
N GLN A 7 16.78 20.93 -12.64
CA GLN A 7 15.63 21.26 -13.50
C GLN A 7 14.43 21.77 -12.69
N SER A 8 14.14 21.16 -11.54
CA SER A 8 13.04 21.61 -10.67
C SER A 8 13.33 22.98 -10.03
N LYS A 9 14.58 23.25 -9.64
CA LYS A 9 15.02 24.55 -9.11
C LYS A 9 14.96 25.64 -10.18
N VAL A 10 15.45 25.37 -11.39
CA VAL A 10 15.37 26.29 -12.54
C VAL A 10 13.92 26.64 -12.88
N ARG A 11 13.02 25.64 -12.89
CA ARG A 11 11.57 25.88 -13.09
C ARG A 11 10.98 26.78 -12.02
N ARG A 12 11.35 26.59 -10.75
CA ARG A 12 10.91 27.44 -9.63
C ARG A 12 11.44 28.87 -9.72
N GLN A 13 12.70 29.03 -10.11
CA GLN A 13 13.30 30.34 -10.30
C GLN A 13 12.62 31.12 -11.43
N ARG A 14 12.24 30.45 -12.54
CA ARG A 14 11.46 31.08 -13.60
C ARG A 14 10.11 31.62 -13.12
N THR A 15 9.51 31.01 -12.11
CA THR A 15 8.25 31.47 -11.50
C THR A 15 8.44 32.51 -10.38
N HIS A 16 9.55 32.45 -9.64
CA HIS A 16 9.89 33.38 -8.56
C HIS A 16 11.39 33.69 -8.57
N GLN A 17 11.76 34.86 -9.09
CA GLN A 17 13.15 35.31 -9.15
C GLN A 17 13.64 35.80 -7.78
N LEU A 18 14.65 35.13 -7.24
CA LEU A 18 15.44 35.60 -6.09
C LEU A 18 16.91 35.60 -6.52
N VAL A 19 17.64 36.69 -6.30
CA VAL A 19 19.05 36.81 -6.74
C VAL A 19 19.95 35.76 -6.07
N SER A 20 19.65 35.40 -4.82
CA SER A 20 20.36 34.32 -4.11
C SER A 20 20.17 32.94 -4.75
N SER A 21 19.10 32.69 -5.51
CA SER A 21 18.91 31.40 -6.18
C SER A 21 19.63 31.31 -7.53
N GLU A 22 20.00 32.44 -8.16
CA GLU A 22 20.69 32.44 -9.47
C GLU A 22 22.12 31.96 -9.35
N TRP A 23 22.87 32.45 -8.35
CA TRP A 23 24.24 32.00 -8.12
C TRP A 23 24.29 30.51 -7.74
N GLU A 24 23.35 30.03 -6.89
CA GLU A 24 23.27 28.63 -6.49
C GLU A 24 23.01 27.72 -7.69
N ILE A 25 22.12 28.14 -8.60
CA ILE A 25 21.82 27.41 -9.83
C ILE A 25 23.03 27.41 -10.76
N GLN A 26 23.77 28.51 -10.86
CA GLN A 26 25.01 28.56 -11.66
C GLN A 26 26.10 27.65 -11.08
N ASP A 27 26.29 27.63 -9.76
CA ASP A 27 27.24 26.72 -9.10
C ASP A 27 26.84 25.25 -9.30
N GLU A 28 25.57 24.92 -9.13
CA GLU A 28 25.06 23.57 -9.40
C GLU A 28 25.20 23.17 -10.87
N ARG A 29 24.98 24.09 -11.82
CA ARG A 29 25.25 23.89 -13.25
C ARG A 29 26.72 23.63 -13.52
N HIS A 30 27.62 24.40 -12.92
CA HIS A 30 29.07 24.21 -13.08
C HIS A 30 29.52 22.84 -12.56
N ARG A 31 29.05 22.43 -11.37
CA ARG A 31 29.31 21.11 -10.79
C ARG A 31 28.77 19.99 -11.68
N LEU A 32 27.55 20.15 -12.20
CA LEU A 32 26.97 19.16 -13.13
C LEU A 32 27.79 19.07 -14.42
N GLN A 33 28.26 20.20 -14.95
CA GLN A 33 29.08 20.24 -16.16
C GLN A 33 30.42 19.51 -15.96
N GLN A 34 31.06 19.69 -14.80
CA GLN A 34 32.28 18.95 -14.42
C GLN A 34 32.02 17.43 -14.38
N GLN A 35 30.90 17.01 -13.78
CA GLN A 35 30.50 15.60 -13.72
C GLN A 35 30.18 15.03 -15.11
N ILE A 36 29.50 15.78 -15.97
CA ILE A 36 29.21 15.34 -17.35
C ILE A 36 30.51 15.23 -18.13
N LYS A 37 31.43 16.19 -18.03
CA LYS A 37 32.75 16.09 -18.69
C LYS A 37 33.51 14.84 -18.26
N LYS A 38 33.51 14.52 -16.96
CA LYS A 38 34.09 13.28 -16.43
C LYS A 38 33.39 12.04 -17.04
N TRP A 39 32.06 12.02 -17.00
CA TRP A 39 31.26 10.94 -17.61
C TRP A 39 31.57 10.77 -19.10
N ARG A 40 31.69 11.84 -19.88
CA ARG A 40 32.00 11.79 -21.33
C ARG A 40 33.39 11.23 -21.64
N ARG A 41 34.34 11.34 -20.70
CA ARG A 41 35.65 10.71 -20.82
C ARG A 41 35.51 9.20 -20.58
N ASP A 42 34.92 8.83 -19.46
CA ASP A 42 34.73 7.44 -19.07
C ASP A 42 33.82 6.69 -20.08
N GLN A 43 32.83 7.38 -20.65
CA GLN A 43 31.93 6.85 -21.68
C GLN A 43 32.65 6.53 -23.00
N ARG A 44 33.72 7.25 -23.35
CA ARG A 44 34.51 6.91 -24.56
C ARG A 44 35.27 5.60 -24.38
N GLU A 45 35.70 5.30 -23.16
CA GLU A 45 36.40 4.06 -22.83
C GLU A 45 35.43 2.88 -22.74
N ILE A 46 34.28 3.08 -22.09
CA ILE A 46 33.30 2.02 -21.82
C ILE A 46 32.33 1.79 -23.00
N MET A 47 31.98 2.83 -23.75
CA MET A 47 30.96 2.82 -24.82
C MET A 47 31.50 3.41 -26.13
N SER A 48 32.58 2.83 -26.67
CA SER A 48 33.31 3.35 -27.83
C SER A 48 32.46 3.57 -29.09
N LYS A 49 31.44 2.74 -29.31
CA LYS A 49 30.56 2.79 -30.51
C LYS A 49 29.51 3.92 -30.49
N ILE A 50 29.40 4.69 -29.41
CA ILE A 50 28.38 5.75 -29.26
C ILE A 50 28.93 7.15 -29.57
N GLY A 51 30.24 7.27 -29.81
CA GLY A 51 30.93 8.56 -30.06
C GLY A 51 30.23 9.45 -31.09
N ASP A 52 29.78 8.88 -32.20
CA ASP A 52 29.09 9.63 -33.27
C ASP A 52 27.76 10.26 -32.81
N ARG A 53 27.02 9.56 -31.93
CA ARG A 53 25.75 10.06 -31.37
C ARG A 53 25.99 11.16 -30.34
N VAL A 54 27.09 11.08 -29.59
CA VAL A 54 27.50 12.14 -28.65
C VAL A 54 27.91 13.40 -29.41
N ALA A 55 28.68 13.25 -30.50
CA ALA A 55 29.09 14.36 -31.35
C ALA A 55 27.92 15.06 -32.05
N ALA A 56 26.86 14.30 -32.37
CA ALA A 56 25.65 14.82 -33.00
C ALA A 56 24.65 15.51 -32.03
N LEU A 57 25.00 15.68 -30.76
CA LEU A 57 24.12 16.36 -29.79
C LEU A 57 23.99 17.86 -30.11
N PRO A 58 22.77 18.43 -30.10
CA PRO A 58 22.60 19.87 -30.21
C PRO A 58 23.14 20.57 -28.95
N SER A 59 23.57 21.83 -29.11
CA SER A 59 23.90 22.68 -27.96
C SER A 59 22.65 22.90 -27.11
N CYS A 60 22.67 22.43 -25.87
CA CYS A 60 21.60 22.58 -24.90
C CYS A 60 22.17 22.95 -23.53
N GLU A 61 21.29 23.39 -22.63
CA GLU A 61 21.65 23.56 -21.22
C GLU A 61 22.14 22.25 -20.61
N VAL A 62 23.05 22.35 -19.63
CA VAL A 62 23.73 21.20 -19.02
C VAL A 62 22.73 20.22 -18.40
N GLU A 63 21.63 20.73 -17.86
CA GLU A 63 20.56 19.93 -17.30
C GLU A 63 19.66 19.23 -18.34
N ASP A 64 19.77 19.54 -19.63
CA ASP A 64 18.95 18.96 -20.71
C ASP A 64 19.75 18.03 -21.63
N GLU A 65 21.08 17.98 -21.47
CA GLU A 65 21.98 17.12 -22.24
C GLU A 65 21.68 15.62 -22.05
N ARG A 66 21.41 14.87 -23.12
CA ARG A 66 21.13 13.41 -23.03
C ARG A 66 22.39 12.64 -22.68
N LEU A 67 22.35 11.82 -21.62
CA LEU A 67 23.56 11.12 -21.12
C LEU A 67 23.90 9.86 -21.92
N PHE A 68 22.94 9.34 -22.71
CA PHE A 68 23.07 8.10 -23.47
C PHE A 68 23.41 6.91 -22.56
N LEU A 69 22.61 6.75 -21.51
CA LEU A 69 22.64 5.54 -20.68
C LEU A 69 22.07 4.37 -21.50
N PRO A 70 22.41 3.11 -21.19
CA PRO A 70 21.79 1.95 -21.84
C PRO A 70 20.25 2.03 -21.89
N SER A 71 19.60 2.56 -20.85
CA SER A 71 18.15 2.80 -20.80
C SER A 71 17.61 3.89 -21.75
N ASP A 72 18.47 4.70 -22.38
CA ASP A 72 18.08 5.67 -23.42
C ASP A 72 18.00 5.02 -24.81
N PHE A 73 18.49 3.79 -24.98
CA PHE A 73 18.46 3.02 -26.22
C PHE A 73 17.39 1.94 -26.17
N ASP A 74 16.85 1.59 -27.34
CA ASP A 74 15.94 0.46 -27.47
C ASP A 74 16.70 -0.88 -27.41
N VAL A 75 15.99 -1.96 -27.09
CA VAL A 75 16.57 -3.29 -26.87
C VAL A 75 17.34 -3.78 -28.10
N HIS A 76 16.88 -3.46 -29.32
CA HIS A 76 17.58 -3.82 -30.54
C HIS A 76 18.94 -3.12 -30.67
N ASP A 77 19.03 -1.86 -30.26
CA ASP A 77 20.25 -1.06 -30.35
C ASP A 77 21.30 -1.51 -29.32
N HIS A 78 20.90 -2.20 -28.25
CA HIS A 78 21.83 -2.72 -27.23
C HIS A 78 22.85 -3.68 -27.83
N HIS A 79 22.43 -4.60 -28.71
CA HIS A 79 23.36 -5.52 -29.40
C HIS A 79 24.26 -4.76 -30.40
N ARG A 80 23.69 -3.80 -31.14
CA ARG A 80 24.42 -2.99 -32.13
C ARG A 80 25.59 -2.23 -31.50
N TYR A 81 25.36 -1.63 -30.34
CA TYR A 81 26.38 -0.85 -29.62
C TYR A 81 27.18 -1.67 -28.60
N GLY A 82 26.88 -2.97 -28.42
CA GLY A 82 27.59 -3.85 -27.49
C GLY A 82 27.33 -3.55 -26.01
N LEU A 83 26.11 -3.16 -25.66
CA LEU A 83 25.73 -2.67 -24.34
C LEU A 83 25.21 -3.75 -23.39
N GLU A 84 25.22 -5.02 -23.80
CA GLU A 84 24.56 -6.11 -23.08
C GLU A 84 24.99 -6.26 -21.62
N GLN A 85 26.29 -6.16 -21.35
CA GLN A 85 26.80 -6.21 -19.97
C GLN A 85 26.39 -4.96 -19.17
N LEU A 86 26.45 -3.78 -19.79
CA LEU A 86 26.05 -2.52 -19.17
C LEU A 86 24.55 -2.45 -18.88
N VAL A 87 23.72 -3.07 -19.71
CA VAL A 87 22.27 -3.23 -19.48
C VAL A 87 22.02 -4.02 -18.20
N ARG A 88 22.75 -5.13 -17.99
CA ARG A 88 22.60 -5.95 -16.76
C ARG A 88 23.01 -5.17 -15.52
N GLU A 89 24.14 -4.46 -15.59
CA GLU A 89 24.61 -3.66 -14.46
C GLU A 89 23.71 -2.44 -14.20
N GLU A 90 23.23 -1.76 -15.25
CA GLU A 90 22.24 -0.70 -15.10
C GLU A 90 20.94 -1.23 -14.48
N MET A 91 20.46 -2.41 -14.89
CA MET A 91 19.25 -3.02 -14.31
C MET A 91 19.38 -3.16 -12.79
N LYS A 92 20.49 -3.72 -12.29
CA LYS A 92 20.76 -3.85 -10.83
C LYS A 92 20.81 -2.49 -10.13
N LEU A 93 21.45 -1.50 -10.75
CA LEU A 93 21.49 -0.14 -10.19
C LEU A 93 20.09 0.50 -10.15
N ARG A 94 19.24 0.25 -11.15
CA ARG A 94 17.84 0.74 -11.16
C ARG A 94 16.98 0.05 -10.12
N GLU A 95 17.20 -1.24 -9.86
CA GLU A 95 16.56 -1.96 -8.76
C GLU A 95 16.89 -1.31 -7.42
N GLY A 96 18.18 -1.12 -7.12
CA GLY A 96 18.60 -0.42 -5.90
C GLY A 96 18.00 0.97 -5.79
N GLN A 97 18.01 1.74 -6.90
CA GLN A 97 17.38 3.06 -6.95
C GLN A 97 15.86 3.01 -6.69
N ALA A 98 15.16 1.98 -7.17
CA ALA A 98 13.73 1.79 -6.95
C ALA A 98 13.43 1.44 -5.48
N HIS A 99 14.21 0.54 -4.89
CA HIS A 99 14.12 0.20 -3.47
C HIS A 99 14.34 1.42 -2.56
N ASP A 100 15.44 2.16 -2.77
CA ASP A 100 15.74 3.39 -2.03
C ASP A 100 14.62 4.43 -2.17
N ALA A 101 14.12 4.62 -3.39
CA ALA A 101 13.04 5.57 -3.65
C ALA A 101 11.73 5.16 -2.94
N LEU A 102 11.39 3.87 -2.91
CA LEU A 102 10.22 3.36 -2.18
C LEU A 102 10.38 3.50 -0.67
N ARG A 103 11.56 3.20 -0.12
CA ARG A 103 11.86 3.41 1.31
C ARG A 103 11.67 4.87 1.70
N ASP A 104 12.30 5.78 0.95
CA ASP A 104 12.21 7.21 1.20
C ASP A 104 10.78 7.75 0.99
N LEU A 105 10.06 7.22 0.00
CA LEU A 105 8.67 7.59 -0.28
C LEU A 105 7.76 7.20 0.90
N ARG A 106 7.86 5.97 1.39
CA ARG A 106 7.12 5.52 2.58
C ARG A 106 7.41 6.42 3.78
N ALA A 107 8.68 6.71 4.04
CA ALA A 107 9.09 7.59 5.13
C ALA A 107 8.51 9.02 4.98
N ALA A 108 8.56 9.60 3.77
CA ALA A 108 8.02 10.92 3.49
C ALA A 108 6.48 10.97 3.68
N ILE A 109 5.75 9.93 3.24
CA ILE A 109 4.29 9.85 3.41
C ILE A 109 3.93 9.77 4.91
N LYS A 110 4.59 8.88 5.67
CA LYS A 110 4.37 8.76 7.12
C LYS A 110 4.65 10.07 7.84
N TYR A 111 5.80 10.68 7.55
CA TYR A 111 6.18 11.97 8.14
C TYR A 111 5.15 13.06 7.83
N GLY A 112 4.72 13.19 6.57
CA GLY A 112 3.69 14.14 6.17
C GLY A 112 2.34 13.91 6.85
N ARG A 113 1.98 12.65 7.13
CA ARG A 113 0.77 12.32 7.89
C ARG A 113 0.89 12.72 9.37
N THR A 114 1.97 12.31 10.04
CA THR A 114 2.20 12.65 11.46
C THR A 114 2.18 14.16 11.68
N LEU A 115 2.78 14.94 10.76
CA LEU A 115 2.71 16.40 10.78
C LEU A 115 1.28 16.94 10.63
N ASN A 116 0.49 16.36 9.73
CA ASN A 116 -0.91 16.76 9.55
C ASN A 116 -1.75 16.48 10.81
N GLN A 117 -1.53 15.34 11.47
CA GLN A 117 -2.17 15.02 12.75
C GLN A 117 -1.75 16.01 13.84
N HIS A 118 -0.44 16.23 14.01
CA HIS A 118 0.10 17.17 14.99
C HIS A 118 -0.48 18.58 14.78
N ARG A 119 -0.58 19.03 13.52
CA ARG A 119 -1.24 20.30 13.18
C ARG A 119 -2.70 20.31 13.62
N LYS A 120 -3.48 19.26 13.30
CA LYS A 120 -4.90 19.17 13.70
C LYS A 120 -5.08 19.21 15.23
N ALA A 121 -4.20 18.56 15.99
CA ALA A 121 -4.28 18.47 17.45
C ALA A 121 -3.83 19.75 18.16
N HIS A 122 -2.71 20.35 17.74
CA HIS A 122 -2.00 21.35 18.55
C HIS A 122 -1.98 22.78 17.99
N VAL A 123 -2.31 22.98 16.70
CA VAL A 123 -2.14 24.28 16.06
C VAL A 123 -3.48 25.02 15.94
N ARG A 124 -3.71 26.00 16.83
CA ARG A 124 -4.95 26.82 16.89
C ARG A 124 -4.79 28.28 16.44
N LYS A 125 -3.57 28.84 16.49
CA LYS A 125 -3.28 30.26 16.20
C LYS A 125 -2.73 30.46 14.78
N GLN A 126 -2.96 31.64 14.19
CA GLN A 126 -2.62 31.94 12.79
C GLN A 126 -1.12 31.79 12.44
N GLY A 127 -0.20 32.36 13.24
CA GLY A 127 1.25 32.28 12.97
C GLY A 127 1.81 30.84 12.95
N PRO A 128 1.57 30.03 14.01
CA PRO A 128 1.92 28.61 14.00
C PRO A 128 1.24 27.80 12.88
N ALA A 129 0.05 28.22 12.43
CA ALA A 129 -0.64 27.59 11.31
C ALA A 129 0.07 27.81 9.97
N THR A 130 0.64 29.00 9.73
CA THR A 130 1.41 29.27 8.51
C THR A 130 2.70 28.45 8.47
N ARG A 131 3.46 28.40 9.58
CA ARG A 131 4.67 27.57 9.68
C ARG A 131 4.37 26.08 9.50
N ALA A 132 3.31 25.58 10.14
CA ALA A 132 2.91 24.19 9.97
C ALA A 132 2.51 23.86 8.52
N LYS A 133 1.85 24.80 7.81
CA LYS A 133 1.52 24.63 6.38
C LYS A 133 2.78 24.53 5.51
N GLU A 134 3.79 25.35 5.78
CA GLU A 134 5.08 25.31 5.06
C GLU A 134 5.79 23.97 5.26
N ILE A 135 5.89 23.48 6.50
CA ILE A 135 6.49 22.17 6.79
C ILE A 135 5.71 21.03 6.10
N ILE A 136 4.38 21.10 6.07
CA ILE A 136 3.54 20.11 5.35
C ILE A 136 3.77 20.19 3.84
N PHE A 137 3.93 21.39 3.29
CA PHE A 137 4.24 21.59 1.88
C PHE A 137 5.60 20.97 1.53
N ASP A 138 6.62 21.17 2.36
CA ASP A 138 7.94 20.55 2.16
C ASP A 138 7.88 19.02 2.25
N ALA A 139 7.08 18.48 3.17
CA ALA A 139 6.86 17.03 3.25
C ALA A 139 6.20 16.48 1.98
N ARG A 140 5.18 17.17 1.43
CA ARG A 140 4.55 16.81 0.15
C ARG A 140 5.50 16.91 -1.04
N LEU A 141 6.37 17.92 -1.02
CA LEU A 141 7.39 18.05 -2.05
C LEU A 141 8.38 16.87 -2.03
N LYS A 142 8.84 16.46 -0.84
CA LYS A 142 9.67 15.27 -0.68
C LYS A 142 8.96 14.02 -1.20
N GLN A 143 7.68 13.86 -0.86
CA GLN A 143 6.84 12.78 -1.37
C GLN A 143 6.79 12.75 -2.91
N SER A 144 6.48 13.87 -3.58
CA SER A 144 6.46 13.95 -5.05
C SER A 144 7.82 13.62 -5.66
N THR A 145 8.89 14.17 -5.08
CA THR A 145 10.27 13.95 -5.55
C THR A 145 10.65 12.47 -5.49
N GLN A 146 10.29 11.77 -4.42
CA GLN A 146 10.58 10.33 -4.28
C GLN A 146 9.70 9.48 -5.20
N ALA A 147 8.42 9.84 -5.39
CA ALA A 147 7.55 9.18 -6.35
C ALA A 147 8.07 9.32 -7.80
N GLU A 148 8.54 10.50 -8.19
CA GLU A 148 9.14 10.73 -9.50
C GLU A 148 10.44 9.96 -9.71
N LYS A 149 11.27 9.81 -8.66
CA LYS A 149 12.47 8.97 -8.72
C LYS A 149 12.10 7.51 -8.99
N TYR A 150 11.09 6.99 -8.29
CA TYR A 150 10.60 5.63 -8.51
C TYR A 150 10.05 5.46 -9.93
N ARG A 151 9.10 6.31 -10.35
CA ARG A 151 8.48 6.25 -11.70
C ARG A 151 9.52 6.28 -12.81
N ALA A 152 10.57 7.06 -12.64
CA ALA A 152 11.63 7.12 -13.62
C ALA A 152 12.60 5.93 -13.59
N ALA A 153 12.88 5.36 -12.42
CA ALA A 153 13.63 4.11 -12.32
C ALA A 153 12.83 2.98 -12.97
N HIS A 154 11.53 2.89 -12.69
CA HIS A 154 10.59 1.98 -13.33
C HIS A 154 10.58 2.15 -14.85
N ALA A 155 10.41 3.37 -15.37
CA ALA A 155 10.44 3.64 -16.81
C ALA A 155 11.80 3.31 -17.48
N ALA A 156 12.90 3.34 -16.73
CA ALA A 156 14.20 2.88 -17.22
C ALA A 156 14.28 1.34 -17.24
N MET A 157 13.81 0.66 -16.19
CA MET A 157 13.76 -0.81 -16.15
C MET A 157 12.88 -1.39 -17.25
N VAL A 158 11.72 -0.78 -17.52
CA VAL A 158 10.83 -1.18 -18.62
C VAL A 158 11.54 -1.04 -19.97
N ARG A 159 12.27 0.06 -20.19
CA ARG A 159 13.05 0.27 -21.42
C ARG A 159 14.22 -0.70 -21.59
N LEU A 160 14.80 -1.16 -20.48
CA LEU A 160 15.83 -2.21 -20.49
C LEU A 160 15.24 -3.62 -20.70
N GLY A 161 13.92 -3.75 -20.91
CA GLY A 161 13.26 -5.02 -21.24
C GLY A 161 12.72 -5.79 -20.04
N ARG A 162 12.55 -5.17 -18.86
CA ARG A 162 11.93 -5.85 -17.71
C ARG A 162 10.44 -6.05 -17.93
N THR A 163 9.98 -7.29 -17.79
CA THR A 163 8.55 -7.69 -17.89
C THR A 163 7.96 -8.19 -16.57
N ASP A 164 8.77 -8.27 -15.52
CA ASP A 164 8.38 -8.80 -14.22
C ASP A 164 7.58 -7.77 -13.39
N ASN A 165 6.60 -8.25 -12.61
CA ASN A 165 5.70 -7.43 -11.80
C ASN A 165 6.22 -7.14 -10.38
N THR A 166 7.50 -7.45 -10.12
CA THR A 166 8.19 -7.13 -8.85
C THR A 166 8.23 -5.61 -8.57
N PHE A 167 8.22 -4.78 -9.61
CA PHE A 167 8.13 -3.33 -9.47
C PHE A 167 6.93 -2.81 -10.26
N PRO A 168 5.71 -2.82 -9.69
CA PRO A 168 4.52 -2.31 -10.37
C PRO A 168 4.57 -0.80 -10.63
N GLU A 169 3.80 -0.33 -11.60
CA GLU A 169 3.64 1.11 -11.81
C GLU A 169 3.02 1.80 -10.58
N LEU A 170 3.63 2.89 -10.13
CA LEU A 170 3.18 3.66 -8.97
C LEU A 170 2.09 4.68 -9.34
N LYS A 171 0.85 4.38 -8.96
CA LYS A 171 -0.30 5.28 -9.09
C LYS A 171 -0.44 6.16 -7.85
N ASP A 172 -1.07 7.33 -7.99
CA ASP A 172 -1.27 8.25 -6.87
C ASP A 172 -2.11 7.63 -5.74
N GLY A 173 -3.04 6.72 -6.09
CA GLY A 173 -3.83 5.97 -5.12
C GLY A 173 -2.99 5.03 -4.24
N ASP A 174 -1.87 4.51 -4.75
CA ASP A 174 -1.00 3.60 -4.00
C ASP A 174 -0.27 4.32 -2.85
N MET A 175 -0.19 5.64 -2.92
CA MET A 175 0.45 6.48 -1.90
C MET A 175 -0.44 6.68 -0.67
N TYR A 176 -1.67 6.14 -0.68
CA TYR A 176 -2.56 6.13 0.46
C TYR A 176 -2.19 5.03 1.45
N THR A 177 -2.08 5.40 2.73
CA THR A 177 -2.01 4.50 3.88
C THR A 177 -3.20 4.78 4.81
N LYS A 178 -3.56 3.87 5.71
CA LYS A 178 -4.56 4.03 6.77
C LYS A 178 -4.02 4.81 7.96
N ASP A 179 -4.89 5.59 8.58
CA ASP A 179 -4.51 6.35 9.76
C ASP A 179 -4.36 5.41 10.96
N THR A 180 -3.12 4.94 11.17
CA THR A 180 -2.64 4.52 12.50
C THR A 180 -2.90 5.70 13.47
N MET A 181 -2.81 5.66 14.79
CA MET A 181 -3.26 6.75 15.69
C MET A 181 -4.77 7.07 15.70
N ALA A 182 -5.50 7.17 14.58
CA ALA A 182 -6.95 7.38 14.64
C ALA A 182 -7.69 6.13 15.17
N PRO A 183 -8.82 6.31 15.89
CA PRO A 183 -9.72 5.21 16.21
C PRO A 183 -10.42 4.71 14.94
N HIS A 184 -10.76 3.42 14.90
CA HIS A 184 -11.46 2.82 13.77
C HIS A 184 -12.84 3.47 13.59
N ALA A 185 -13.17 3.82 12.35
CA ALA A 185 -14.50 4.23 11.94
C ALA A 185 -15.18 3.15 11.11
N LEU A 186 -16.51 3.17 11.10
CA LEU A 186 -17.32 2.29 10.24
C LEU A 186 -16.90 2.46 8.78
N GLY A 187 -16.60 1.36 8.08
CA GLY A 187 -16.15 1.35 6.68
C GLY A 187 -14.63 1.35 6.46
N ASP A 188 -13.80 1.47 7.50
CA ASP A 188 -12.34 1.44 7.36
C ASP A 188 -11.78 0.06 6.95
N GLY A 189 -12.56 -1.00 7.11
CA GLY A 189 -12.24 -2.34 6.58
C GLY A 189 -12.26 -2.42 5.05
N SER A 190 -13.09 -1.61 4.38
CA SER A 190 -13.24 -1.63 2.91
C SER A 190 -12.11 -0.92 2.17
N LYS A 191 -11.37 -0.03 2.85
CA LYS A 191 -10.25 0.69 2.26
C LYS A 191 -9.01 -0.19 2.30
N THR A 192 -8.45 -0.51 1.15
CA THR A 192 -7.16 -1.22 1.06
C THR A 192 -6.02 -0.22 0.87
N GLU A 193 -4.89 -0.47 1.53
CA GLU A 193 -3.67 0.30 1.29
C GLU A 193 -3.05 -0.08 -0.06
N GLY A 194 -2.28 0.82 -0.64
CA GLY A 194 -1.53 0.55 -1.87
C GLY A 194 -0.49 -0.56 -1.72
N TRP A 195 -0.07 -1.14 -2.83
CA TRP A 195 0.90 -2.24 -2.84
C TRP A 195 2.26 -1.87 -2.20
N ILE A 196 2.63 -0.59 -2.17
CA ILE A 196 3.89 -0.12 -1.56
C ILE A 196 3.95 -0.36 -0.04
N TRP A 197 2.81 -0.64 0.60
CA TRP A 197 2.66 -0.87 2.05
C TRP A 197 2.58 -2.35 2.44
N ASN A 198 2.32 -3.23 1.47
CA ASN A 198 2.13 -4.65 1.74
C ASN A 198 3.47 -5.37 1.94
N VAL A 199 3.57 -6.17 3.01
CA VAL A 199 4.72 -7.03 3.29
C VAL A 199 4.41 -8.42 2.72
N GLY A 200 4.86 -8.70 1.50
CA GLY A 200 4.55 -9.95 0.81
C GLY A 200 5.39 -10.16 -0.46
N PRO A 201 5.23 -11.28 -1.18
CA PRO A 201 6.14 -11.76 -2.23
C PRO A 201 6.38 -10.81 -3.41
N LEU A 202 5.60 -9.72 -3.52
CA LEU A 202 5.82 -8.65 -4.49
C LEU A 202 7.01 -7.74 -4.15
N GLY A 203 7.58 -7.83 -2.95
CA GLY A 203 8.73 -7.03 -2.54
C GLY A 203 9.69 -7.85 -1.69
N LYS A 204 10.65 -8.51 -2.33
CA LYS A 204 11.84 -9.02 -1.62
C LYS A 204 12.62 -7.83 -1.10
N MET A 205 12.26 -7.34 0.08
CA MET A 205 13.08 -6.38 0.81
C MET A 205 14.40 -7.05 1.20
N THR A 206 15.49 -6.29 1.10
CA THR A 206 16.76 -6.72 1.68
C THR A 206 16.62 -6.83 3.21
N GLU A 207 17.44 -7.65 3.86
CA GLU A 207 17.38 -7.85 5.32
C GLU A 207 17.55 -6.53 6.09
N THR A 208 18.37 -5.62 5.56
CA THR A 208 18.55 -4.27 6.09
C THR A 208 17.33 -3.37 5.85
N GLU A 209 16.64 -3.50 4.71
CA GLU A 209 15.34 -2.84 4.48
C GLU A 209 14.26 -3.36 5.41
N TYR A 210 14.29 -4.65 5.75
CA TYR A 210 13.41 -5.27 6.73
C TYR A 210 13.67 -4.71 8.13
N GLU A 211 14.94 -4.59 8.54
CA GLU A 211 15.32 -3.98 9.82
C GLU A 211 14.93 -2.48 9.90
N ASP A 212 15.18 -1.71 8.84
CA ASP A 212 14.73 -0.32 8.75
C ASP A 212 13.19 -0.19 8.70
N TRP A 213 12.51 -1.13 8.06
CA TRP A 213 11.05 -1.26 8.06
C TRP A 213 10.53 -1.60 9.47
N THR A 214 11.22 -2.42 10.26
CA THR A 214 10.86 -2.75 11.65
C THR A 214 11.03 -1.60 12.66
N LYS A 215 11.40 -0.39 12.24
CA LYS A 215 11.41 0.80 13.10
C LYS A 215 9.97 1.24 13.44
N GLU A 216 9.62 1.05 14.71
CA GLU A 216 8.49 1.51 15.55
C GLU A 216 7.12 1.79 14.90
N ILE A 217 7.02 2.61 13.85
CA ILE A 217 5.75 3.02 13.23
C ILE A 217 5.07 1.85 12.49
N ASP A 218 5.84 0.96 11.84
CA ASP A 218 5.25 -0.16 11.07
C ASP A 218 4.95 -1.36 11.94
N ARG A 219 5.64 -1.53 13.07
CA ARG A 219 5.22 -2.49 14.11
C ARG A 219 3.83 -2.15 14.63
N VAL A 220 3.54 -0.87 14.87
CA VAL A 220 2.19 -0.45 15.28
C VAL A 220 1.17 -0.75 14.18
N GLN A 221 1.51 -0.54 12.90
CA GLN A 221 0.60 -0.91 11.79
C GLN A 221 0.36 -2.41 11.73
N TRP A 222 1.41 -3.23 11.84
CA TRP A 222 1.32 -4.67 11.86
C TRP A 222 0.48 -5.19 13.03
N PHE A 223 0.75 -4.73 14.25
CA PHE A 223 -0.03 -5.10 15.43
C PHE A 223 -1.50 -4.67 15.31
N ARG A 224 -1.78 -3.52 14.69
CA ARG A 224 -3.17 -3.10 14.41
C ARG A 224 -3.83 -3.98 13.37
N ALA A 225 -3.16 -4.27 12.26
CA ALA A 225 -3.70 -5.17 11.23
C ALA A 225 -3.95 -6.57 11.79
N GLN A 226 -3.05 -7.06 12.65
CA GLN A 226 -3.22 -8.31 13.38
C GLN A 226 -4.41 -8.24 14.35
N ALA A 227 -4.54 -7.17 15.14
CA ALA A 227 -5.66 -6.97 16.03
C ALA A 227 -7.00 -6.83 15.27
N ASP A 228 -6.99 -6.19 14.10
CA ASP A 228 -8.16 -6.07 13.22
C ASP A 228 -8.56 -7.44 12.67
N MET A 229 -7.60 -8.25 12.24
CA MET A 229 -7.83 -9.62 11.82
C MET A 229 -8.43 -10.45 12.97
N TRP A 230 -7.88 -10.34 14.18
CA TRP A 230 -8.43 -11.03 15.35
C TRP A 230 -9.83 -10.56 15.70
N ARG A 231 -10.13 -9.26 15.63
CA ARG A 231 -11.50 -8.75 15.84
C ARG A 231 -12.46 -9.23 14.77
N TRP A 232 -12.05 -9.23 13.50
CA TRP A 232 -12.87 -9.77 12.41
C TRP A 232 -13.17 -11.25 12.61
N GLN A 233 -12.18 -12.02 13.04
CA GLN A 233 -12.36 -13.42 13.39
C GLN A 233 -13.32 -13.61 14.56
N GLU A 234 -13.22 -12.78 15.61
CA GLU A 234 -14.16 -12.77 16.73
C GLU A 234 -15.59 -12.43 16.30
N GLU A 235 -15.78 -11.38 15.48
CA GLU A 235 -17.10 -11.00 14.94
C GLU A 235 -17.72 -12.11 14.09
N LEU A 236 -16.92 -12.79 13.25
CA LEU A 236 -17.38 -13.96 12.51
C LEU A 236 -17.84 -15.08 13.46
N GLU A 237 -17.06 -15.38 14.49
CA GLU A 237 -17.41 -16.41 15.48
C GLU A 237 -18.67 -16.06 16.29
N ILE A 238 -18.82 -14.80 16.67
CA ILE A 238 -20.03 -14.28 17.34
C ILE A 238 -21.22 -14.46 16.42
N LEU A 239 -21.12 -14.00 15.17
CA LEU A 239 -22.21 -14.08 14.20
C LEU A 239 -22.64 -15.52 13.93
N GLU A 240 -21.68 -16.42 13.71
CA GLU A 240 -21.98 -17.85 13.57
C GLU A 240 -22.74 -18.37 14.78
N GLU A 241 -22.32 -17.99 15.98
CA GLU A 241 -22.96 -18.47 17.20
C GLU A 241 -24.32 -17.79 17.48
N GLU A 242 -24.54 -16.56 17.01
CA GLU A 242 -25.85 -15.93 16.99
C GLU A 242 -26.82 -16.70 16.11
N PHE A 243 -26.41 -17.15 14.92
CA PHE A 243 -27.21 -18.04 14.08
C PHE A 243 -27.58 -19.34 14.82
N ARG A 244 -26.59 -20.02 15.42
CA ARG A 244 -26.85 -21.27 16.15
C ARG A 244 -27.77 -21.05 17.35
N ARG A 245 -27.60 -19.95 18.10
CA ARG A 245 -28.48 -19.57 19.24
C ARG A 245 -29.89 -19.27 18.77
N THR A 246 -30.05 -18.56 17.65
CA THR A 246 -31.34 -18.19 17.08
C THR A 246 -32.13 -19.43 16.67
N ALA A 247 -31.50 -20.37 15.97
CA ALA A 247 -32.10 -21.65 15.62
C ALA A 247 -32.55 -22.44 16.88
N ARG A 248 -31.68 -22.54 17.91
CA ARG A 248 -32.01 -23.22 19.17
C ARG A 248 -33.15 -22.53 19.93
N ALA A 249 -33.22 -21.20 19.90
CA ALA A 249 -34.30 -20.44 20.53
C ALA A 249 -35.64 -20.73 19.84
N PHE A 250 -35.67 -20.76 18.51
CA PHE A 250 -36.85 -21.15 17.75
C PHE A 250 -37.27 -22.61 18.02
N ASP A 251 -36.33 -23.55 18.04
CA ASP A 251 -36.61 -24.95 18.41
C ASP A 251 -37.21 -25.04 19.83
N ARG A 252 -36.66 -24.27 20.78
CA ARG A 252 -37.18 -24.22 22.16
C ARG A 252 -38.59 -23.64 22.21
N MET A 253 -38.85 -22.56 21.48
CA MET A 253 -40.19 -21.97 21.40
C MET A 253 -41.19 -22.92 20.77
N ALA A 254 -40.81 -23.60 19.69
CA ALA A 254 -41.62 -24.63 19.06
C ALA A 254 -42.00 -25.75 20.04
N PHE A 255 -41.04 -26.19 20.86
CA PHE A 255 -41.27 -27.18 21.91
C PHE A 255 -42.23 -26.67 22.99
N VAL A 256 -42.01 -25.46 23.53
CA VAL A 256 -42.86 -24.87 24.58
C VAL A 256 -44.32 -24.73 24.11
N TRP A 257 -44.53 -24.24 22.89
CA TRP A 257 -45.88 -24.15 22.30
C TRP A 257 -46.53 -25.52 22.10
N LYS A 258 -45.76 -26.54 21.73
CA LYS A 258 -46.24 -27.93 21.62
C LYS A 258 -46.68 -28.47 22.98
N GLU A 259 -45.89 -28.25 24.03
CA GLU A 259 -46.25 -28.66 25.39
C GLU A 259 -47.50 -27.93 25.90
N LEU A 260 -47.62 -26.63 25.59
CA LEU A 260 -48.78 -25.84 25.98
C LEU A 260 -50.07 -26.35 25.34
N ALA A 261 -50.00 -26.80 24.08
CA ALA A 261 -51.12 -27.44 23.39
C ALA A 261 -51.61 -28.69 24.13
N GLY A 262 -50.70 -29.49 24.69
CA GLY A 262 -51.04 -30.70 25.46
C GLY A 262 -51.66 -30.43 26.84
N LYS A 263 -51.57 -29.20 27.36
CA LYS A 263 -52.07 -28.81 28.70
C LYS A 263 -53.47 -28.18 28.67
N HIS A 264 -54.00 -27.83 27.50
CA HIS A 264 -55.30 -27.19 27.36
C HIS A 264 -56.36 -28.10 26.73
N THR A 265 -57.61 -27.93 27.15
CA THR A 265 -58.77 -28.70 26.65
C THR A 265 -59.61 -27.96 25.62
N ARG A 266 -59.52 -26.61 25.57
CA ARG A 266 -60.25 -25.78 24.61
C ARG A 266 -59.62 -25.89 23.22
N ARG A 267 -60.38 -26.44 22.26
CA ARG A 267 -59.93 -26.70 20.88
C ARG A 267 -59.28 -25.48 20.20
N GLY A 268 -59.79 -24.27 20.40
CA GLY A 268 -59.23 -23.06 19.82
C GLY A 268 -57.82 -22.72 20.32
N TYR A 269 -57.56 -22.87 21.63
CA TYR A 269 -56.23 -22.64 22.19
C TYR A 269 -55.23 -23.73 21.78
N VAL A 270 -55.71 -24.98 21.69
CA VAL A 270 -54.91 -26.10 21.20
C VAL A 270 -54.49 -25.87 19.74
N ALA A 271 -55.44 -25.47 18.87
CA ALA A 271 -55.17 -25.17 17.48
C ALA A 271 -54.14 -24.02 17.32
N TYR A 272 -54.33 -22.91 18.03
CA TYR A 272 -53.40 -21.78 18.00
C TYR A 272 -52.00 -22.14 18.52
N ALA A 273 -51.90 -22.91 19.60
CA ALA A 273 -50.62 -23.36 20.12
C ALA A 273 -49.89 -24.29 19.14
N HIS A 274 -50.61 -25.17 18.44
CA HIS A 274 -50.04 -25.98 17.36
C HIS A 274 -49.56 -25.13 16.18
N GLU A 275 -50.34 -24.12 15.77
CA GLU A 275 -49.94 -23.17 14.73
C GLU A 275 -48.64 -22.44 15.10
N LYS A 276 -48.53 -21.91 16.33
CA LYS A 276 -47.30 -21.29 16.82
C LYS A 276 -46.13 -22.26 16.90
N SER A 277 -46.37 -23.49 17.33
CA SER A 277 -45.35 -24.53 17.33
C SER A 277 -44.80 -24.79 15.92
N ALA A 278 -45.68 -24.89 14.91
CA ALA A 278 -45.29 -25.07 13.51
C ALA A 278 -44.52 -23.86 12.97
N MET A 279 -45.03 -22.64 13.18
CA MET A 279 -44.36 -21.39 12.79
C MET A 279 -42.92 -21.32 13.30
N TYR A 280 -42.68 -21.60 14.58
CA TYR A 280 -41.33 -21.58 15.13
C TYR A 280 -40.43 -22.71 14.59
N ARG A 281 -40.99 -23.87 14.22
CA ARG A 281 -40.20 -24.91 13.52
C ARG A 281 -39.75 -24.45 12.16
N ASP A 282 -40.63 -23.80 11.41
CA ASP A 282 -40.31 -23.28 10.08
C ASP A 282 -39.23 -22.19 10.18
N MET A 283 -39.33 -21.28 11.15
CA MET A 283 -38.28 -20.28 11.42
C MET A 283 -36.95 -20.93 11.84
N ALA A 284 -36.98 -21.99 12.66
CA ALA A 284 -35.77 -22.73 13.03
C ALA A 284 -35.11 -23.38 11.80
N LYS A 285 -35.91 -23.99 10.93
CA LYS A 285 -35.45 -24.60 9.68
C LYS A 285 -34.86 -23.55 8.74
N GLU A 286 -35.56 -22.44 8.50
CA GLU A 286 -35.08 -21.36 7.64
C GLU A 286 -33.76 -20.77 8.16
N CYS A 287 -33.62 -20.59 9.47
CA CYS A 287 -32.39 -20.12 10.09
C CYS A 287 -31.23 -21.09 9.85
N LYS A 288 -31.46 -22.41 10.00
CA LYS A 288 -30.46 -23.45 9.73
C LYS A 288 -30.06 -23.49 8.27
N ASP A 289 -31.04 -23.48 7.36
CA ASP A 289 -30.83 -23.52 5.91
C ASP A 289 -30.00 -22.30 5.44
N LYS A 290 -30.32 -21.09 5.94
CA LYS A 290 -29.56 -19.87 5.63
C LYS A 290 -28.15 -19.90 6.20
N PHE A 291 -27.97 -20.43 7.41
CA PHE A 291 -26.65 -20.54 8.03
C PHE A 291 -25.75 -21.51 7.26
N GLU A 292 -26.27 -22.67 6.86
CA GLU A 292 -25.55 -23.66 6.06
C GLU A 292 -25.24 -23.13 4.64
N ALA A 293 -26.18 -22.42 4.01
CA ALA A 293 -25.96 -21.77 2.72
C ALA A 293 -24.86 -20.70 2.77
N ALA A 294 -24.64 -20.05 3.93
CA ALA A 294 -23.55 -19.12 4.15
C ALA A 294 -22.21 -19.79 4.49
N GLY A 295 -22.14 -21.13 4.50
CA GLY A 295 -20.95 -21.91 4.84
C GLY A 295 -20.77 -22.18 6.34
N GLY A 296 -21.77 -21.84 7.16
CA GLY A 296 -21.78 -22.10 8.59
C GLY A 296 -21.80 -23.60 8.89
N THR A 297 -21.10 -24.01 9.96
CA THR A 297 -21.03 -25.41 10.37
C THR A 297 -21.58 -25.62 11.79
N TRP A 298 -22.07 -26.83 12.06
CA TRP A 298 -22.60 -27.22 13.36
C TRP A 298 -21.59 -28.11 14.11
N PRO A 299 -21.51 -28.00 15.46
CA PRO A 299 -20.69 -28.90 16.25
C PRO A 299 -21.21 -30.34 16.12
N GLU A 300 -20.29 -31.29 15.93
CA GLU A 300 -20.58 -32.72 15.92
C GLU A 300 -21.12 -33.16 17.28
N THR A 301 -21.95 -34.20 17.29
CA THR A 301 -22.52 -34.76 18.52
C THR A 301 -21.42 -35.17 19.49
N GLY A 302 -21.41 -34.60 20.70
CA GLY A 302 -20.41 -34.86 21.73
C GLY A 302 -19.16 -33.97 21.67
N THR A 303 -19.06 -33.05 20.70
CA THR A 303 -17.98 -32.05 20.67
C THR A 303 -18.38 -30.76 21.37
N SER A 304 -17.45 -30.17 22.13
CA SER A 304 -17.64 -28.84 22.70
C SER A 304 -17.61 -27.78 21.60
N LEU A 305 -18.43 -26.74 21.72
CA LEU A 305 -18.40 -25.59 20.82
C LEU A 305 -17.00 -24.98 20.73
N THR A 306 -16.27 -24.92 21.84
CA THR A 306 -14.90 -24.41 21.90
C THR A 306 -13.95 -25.25 21.04
N ASP A 307 -14.11 -26.56 21.02
CA ASP A 307 -13.27 -27.46 20.22
C ASP A 307 -13.63 -27.39 18.73
N HIS A 308 -14.91 -27.22 18.42
CA HIS A 308 -15.39 -26.96 17.07
C HIS A 308 -14.79 -25.67 16.50
N ILE A 309 -14.88 -24.55 17.24
CA ILE A 309 -14.29 -23.26 16.84
C ILE A 309 -12.77 -23.38 16.71
N ARG A 310 -12.08 -24.05 17.65
CA ARG A 310 -10.62 -24.25 17.56
C ARG A 310 -10.19 -25.03 16.32
N ARG A 311 -10.96 -26.05 15.90
CA ARG A 311 -10.70 -26.78 14.66
C ARG A 311 -10.86 -25.87 13.45
N ALA A 312 -11.92 -25.06 13.42
CA ALA A 312 -12.14 -24.08 12.34
C ALA A 312 -11.00 -23.06 12.25
N ARG A 313 -10.50 -22.55 13.39
CA ARG A 313 -9.36 -21.62 13.43
C ARG A 313 -8.06 -22.20 12.87
N LYS A 314 -7.76 -23.48 13.14
CA LYS A 314 -6.52 -24.14 12.64
C LYS A 314 -6.46 -24.23 11.12
N ASN A 315 -7.61 -24.23 10.44
CA ASN A 315 -7.68 -24.25 8.99
C ASN A 315 -7.46 -22.85 8.37
N LEU A 316 -7.43 -21.80 9.18
CA LEU A 316 -7.28 -20.40 8.77
C LEU A 316 -5.88 -19.81 9.09
N SER A 317 -5.03 -20.53 9.84
CA SER A 317 -3.66 -20.10 10.21
C SER A 317 -2.60 -20.67 9.28
#